data_AF-A0A1Y4NF56-F1
#
_entry.id   AF-A0A1Y4NF56-F1
#
_cell.length_a   1.000
_cell.length_b   1.000
_cell.length_c   1.000
_cell.angle_alpha   90.00
_cell.angle_beta   90.00
_cell.angle_gamma   90.00
#
_symmetry.space_group_name_H-M   'P 1'
#
loop_
_entity.id
_entity.type
_entity.pdbx_description
1 polymer ?
#
loop_
_entity_poly.entity_id
_entity_poly.type
_entity_poly.pdbx_seq_one_letter_code
_entity_poly.pdbx_strand_id
1 'polypeptide(L)'
;MKKLFSGLLAIAMCASITGCGTGDSGGSTGEVKDLSEVKIGVVQLMQHDALDASYEGFKDVLVEAGVDEDNIDYQVAGDAANCPTIADKLVNDGNDLIYAIATPALQSAAAATTEIPIVGCAITDYESTDLVKSNDEPGGNVTGASDLTPINEQFDLLTKLLPDAKKVAIMYCGSEDNSIVQGEIAQEAAKDHNLDYEVYTVTDSNDIQAVTNQIVSDENDVVYIPTDNTLATYMSSVEAITSQAKIPCIVGEEGMTNNGGLATYGINYENLGREAGKQALAILKGEKTAANTPIVQLDAKDCTMVINLKVAQKCDITINKEDYPEATFIEE
;
A
#
# COMPACT_ATOMS: atom_id res chain seq x y z
N MET A 1 -75.27 -22.57 -53.70
CA MET A 1 -74.20 -23.59 -53.81
C MET A 1 -73.80 -24.01 -52.41
N LYS A 2 -73.80 -25.34 -52.17
CA LYS A 2 -73.15 -26.20 -51.14
C LYS A 2 -72.46 -25.48 -49.96
N LYS A 3 -72.93 -25.66 -48.71
CA LYS A 3 -72.63 -26.75 -47.73
C LYS A 3 -71.21 -26.71 -47.14
N LEU A 4 -71.13 -27.08 -45.84
CA LEU A 4 -70.01 -27.59 -44.99
C LEU A 4 -69.74 -26.65 -43.80
N PHE A 5 -70.02 -26.94 -42.52
CA PHE A 5 -69.94 -28.13 -41.64
C PHE A 5 -68.52 -28.62 -41.29
N SER A 6 -68.33 -28.87 -39.98
CA SER A 6 -67.18 -29.45 -39.24
C SER A 6 -65.99 -28.52 -38.98
N GLY A 7 -65.34 -28.54 -37.80
CA GLY A 7 -65.44 -29.44 -36.64
C GLY A 7 -64.36 -29.09 -35.60
N LEU A 8 -64.54 -29.66 -34.40
CA LEU A 8 -63.66 -29.67 -33.21
C LEU A 8 -62.14 -29.60 -33.49
N LEU A 9 -61.38 -28.91 -32.62
CA LEU A 9 -60.48 -29.54 -31.64
C LEU A 9 -59.88 -28.50 -30.68
N ALA A 10 -59.88 -28.83 -29.39
CA ALA A 10 -59.08 -28.16 -28.36
C ALA A 10 -57.58 -28.45 -28.56
N ILE A 11 -56.71 -27.54 -28.14
CA ILE A 11 -55.49 -27.80 -27.36
C ILE A 11 -54.91 -26.47 -26.87
N ALA A 12 -54.46 -26.52 -25.63
CA ALA A 12 -53.96 -25.47 -24.75
C ALA A 12 -52.84 -24.58 -25.32
N MET A 13 -52.77 -23.34 -24.82
CA MET A 13 -51.52 -22.85 -24.19
C MET A 13 -51.72 -21.56 -23.41
N CYS A 14 -51.28 -21.64 -22.14
CA CYS A 14 -50.60 -20.66 -21.31
C CYS A 14 -51.20 -19.25 -21.14
N ALA A 15 -51.58 -19.00 -19.89
CA ALA A 15 -51.89 -17.70 -19.34
C ALA A 15 -50.74 -16.71 -19.55
N SER A 16 -51.05 -15.62 -20.25
CA SER A 16 -50.35 -14.36 -20.19
C SER A 16 -50.64 -13.69 -18.85
N ILE A 17 -49.63 -13.56 -17.99
CA ILE A 17 -49.64 -12.55 -16.93
C ILE A 17 -48.78 -11.39 -17.41
N THR A 18 -49.48 -10.40 -17.94
CA THR A 18 -49.01 -9.03 -18.12
C THR A 18 -48.72 -8.42 -16.76
N GLY A 19 -47.55 -7.79 -16.66
CA GLY A 19 -47.14 -7.02 -15.50
C GLY A 19 -47.84 -5.68 -15.33
N CYS A 20 -47.69 -5.16 -14.12
CA CYS A 20 -47.69 -3.78 -13.62
C CYS A 20 -47.32 -3.96 -12.14
N GLY A 21 -46.19 -3.53 -11.57
CA GLY A 21 -45.35 -2.37 -11.83
C GLY A 21 -45.51 -1.42 -10.63
N THR A 22 -44.47 -1.27 -9.80
CA THR A 22 -43.94 -0.01 -9.21
C THR A 22 -42.96 -0.27 -8.05
N GLY A 23 -41.76 0.28 -8.16
CA GLY A 23 -40.75 0.31 -7.10
C GLY A 23 -39.32 0.34 -7.65
N ASP A 24 -39.06 1.25 -8.59
CA ASP A 24 -37.75 1.45 -9.21
C ASP A 24 -36.91 2.39 -8.33
N SER A 25 -35.82 1.86 -7.79
CA SER A 25 -34.66 2.62 -7.33
C SER A 25 -33.49 2.13 -8.18
N GLY A 26 -33.25 2.85 -9.28
CA GLY A 26 -32.22 2.54 -10.26
C GLY A 26 -30.82 2.60 -9.64
N GLY A 27 -30.25 1.43 -9.40
CA GLY A 27 -28.81 1.21 -9.50
C GLY A 27 -28.54 0.71 -10.91
N SER A 28 -27.66 1.37 -11.64
CA SER A 28 -27.16 0.87 -12.92
C SER A 28 -26.36 -0.41 -12.64
N THR A 29 -27.01 -1.57 -12.68
CA THR A 29 -26.32 -2.87 -12.69
C THR A 29 -25.67 -3.00 -14.07
N GLY A 30 -24.47 -2.45 -14.21
CA GLY A 30 -23.58 -2.79 -15.31
C GLY A 30 -23.43 -4.30 -15.36
N GLU A 31 -23.61 -4.89 -16.53
CA GLU A 31 -23.44 -6.33 -16.73
C GLU A 31 -22.01 -6.70 -16.32
N VAL A 32 -21.85 -7.68 -15.42
CA VAL A 32 -20.53 -8.13 -14.96
C VAL A 32 -19.77 -8.66 -16.17
N LYS A 33 -18.62 -8.05 -16.46
CA LYS A 33 -17.75 -8.45 -17.57
C LYS A 33 -17.10 -9.80 -17.29
N ASP A 34 -16.77 -10.54 -18.34
CA ASP A 34 -15.85 -11.65 -18.22
C ASP A 34 -14.48 -11.11 -17.75
N LEU A 35 -13.83 -11.79 -16.80
CA LEU A 35 -12.56 -11.32 -16.24
C LEU A 35 -11.48 -11.15 -17.31
N SER A 36 -11.51 -11.96 -18.37
CA SER A 36 -10.58 -11.84 -19.49
C SER A 36 -10.76 -10.57 -20.34
N GLU A 37 -11.89 -9.86 -20.18
CA GLU A 37 -12.20 -8.61 -20.88
C GLU A 37 -12.07 -7.36 -19.99
N VAL A 38 -11.81 -7.55 -18.69
CA VAL A 38 -11.65 -6.46 -17.73
C VAL A 38 -10.34 -5.72 -17.99
N LYS A 39 -10.39 -4.39 -17.95
CA LYS A 39 -9.21 -3.52 -18.03
C LYS A 39 -8.81 -2.97 -16.67
N ILE A 40 -7.54 -3.12 -16.32
CA ILE A 40 -7.00 -2.65 -15.06
C ILE A 40 -5.98 -1.56 -15.32
N GLY A 41 -6.21 -0.38 -14.77
CA GLY A 41 -5.20 0.68 -14.75
C GLY A 41 -4.38 0.59 -13.47
N VAL A 42 -3.05 0.62 -13.58
CA VAL A 42 -2.18 0.66 -12.40
C VAL A 42 -1.31 1.90 -12.43
N VAL A 43 -1.40 2.72 -11.38
CA VAL A 43 -0.50 3.85 -11.14
C VAL A 43 0.34 3.56 -9.90
N GLN A 44 1.65 3.44 -10.09
CA GLN A 44 2.62 3.33 -9.02
C GLN A 44 3.43 4.61 -8.91
N LEU A 45 3.61 5.11 -7.70
CA LEU A 45 4.37 6.34 -7.47
C LEU A 45 5.79 6.25 -8.04
N MET A 46 6.58 5.27 -7.63
CA MET A 46 7.98 5.10 -8.04
C MET A 46 8.45 3.65 -7.83
N GLN A 47 9.67 3.31 -8.24
CA GLN A 47 10.21 1.97 -8.04
C GLN A 47 10.99 1.87 -6.73
N HIS A 48 10.57 0.94 -5.87
CA HIS A 48 11.36 0.37 -4.78
C HIS A 48 10.71 -0.96 -4.35
N ASP A 49 11.48 -1.78 -3.63
CA ASP A 49 11.15 -3.19 -3.35
C ASP A 49 9.72 -3.41 -2.84
N ALA A 50 9.25 -2.59 -1.88
CA ALA A 50 7.91 -2.69 -1.32
C ALA A 50 6.79 -2.45 -2.35
N LEU A 51 6.86 -1.39 -3.15
CA LEU A 51 5.80 -1.09 -4.13
C LEU A 51 5.79 -2.13 -5.25
N ASP A 52 6.97 -2.54 -5.72
CA ASP A 52 7.12 -3.56 -6.74
C ASP A 52 6.56 -4.90 -6.26
N ALA A 53 6.86 -5.32 -5.02
CA ALA A 53 6.29 -6.52 -4.42
C ALA A 53 4.75 -6.44 -4.31
N SER A 54 4.21 -5.29 -3.93
CA SER A 54 2.75 -5.08 -3.86
C SER A 54 2.07 -5.15 -5.23
N TYR A 55 2.74 -4.71 -6.29
CA TYR A 55 2.25 -4.86 -7.66
C TYR A 55 2.24 -6.32 -8.09
N GLU A 56 3.34 -7.04 -7.88
CA GLU A 56 3.45 -8.45 -8.27
C GLU A 56 2.39 -9.30 -7.54
N GLY A 57 2.23 -9.12 -6.22
CA GLY A 57 1.18 -9.81 -5.47
C GLY A 57 -0.24 -9.53 -5.98
N PHE A 58 -0.54 -8.28 -6.31
CA PHE A 58 -1.83 -7.90 -6.90
C PHE A 58 -2.05 -8.54 -8.27
N LYS A 59 -1.08 -8.39 -9.18
CA LYS A 59 -1.11 -8.91 -10.54
C LYS A 59 -1.33 -10.43 -10.54
N ASP A 60 -0.58 -11.15 -9.71
CA ASP A 60 -0.68 -12.60 -9.61
C ASP A 60 -2.09 -13.05 -9.24
N VAL A 61 -2.73 -12.40 -8.26
CA VAL A 61 -4.11 -12.74 -7.86
C VAL A 61 -5.09 -12.55 -9.02
N LEU A 62 -4.95 -11.47 -9.79
CA LEU A 62 -5.85 -11.18 -10.92
C LEU A 62 -5.64 -12.17 -12.07
N VAL A 63 -4.38 -12.42 -12.45
CA VAL A 63 -4.03 -13.34 -13.53
C VAL A 63 -4.44 -14.78 -13.17
N GLU A 64 -4.19 -15.23 -11.94
CA GLU A 64 -4.64 -16.54 -11.44
C GLU A 64 -6.17 -16.70 -11.50
N ALA A 65 -6.91 -15.60 -11.35
CA ALA A 65 -8.37 -15.59 -11.43
C ALA A 65 -8.91 -15.48 -12.87
N GLY A 66 -8.05 -15.27 -13.87
CA GLY A 66 -8.40 -15.24 -15.29
C GLY A 66 -8.50 -13.85 -15.91
N VAL A 67 -7.99 -12.81 -15.26
CA VAL A 67 -7.75 -11.52 -15.92
C VAL A 67 -6.61 -11.68 -16.93
N ASP A 68 -6.79 -11.17 -18.14
CA ASP A 68 -5.73 -11.16 -19.15
C ASP A 68 -4.63 -10.16 -18.74
N GLU A 69 -3.39 -10.63 -18.68
CA GLU A 69 -2.23 -9.79 -18.32
C GLU A 69 -2.06 -8.63 -19.32
N ASP A 70 -2.41 -8.84 -20.59
CA ASP A 70 -2.35 -7.80 -21.63
C ASP A 70 -3.35 -6.64 -21.38
N ASN A 71 -4.33 -6.82 -20.50
CA ASN A 71 -5.30 -5.79 -20.10
C ASN A 71 -4.88 -5.00 -18.85
N ILE A 72 -3.70 -5.24 -18.30
CA ILE A 72 -3.15 -4.49 -17.16
C ILE A 72 -2.24 -3.37 -17.68
N ASP A 73 -2.73 -2.13 -17.66
CA ASP A 73 -1.95 -0.93 -18.01
C ASP A 73 -1.14 -0.46 -16.79
N TYR A 74 0.09 -0.98 -16.66
CA TYR A 74 1.00 -0.64 -15.57
C TYR A 74 1.89 0.56 -15.90
N GLN A 75 1.75 1.62 -15.10
CA GLN A 75 2.48 2.88 -15.25
C GLN A 75 3.18 3.26 -13.94
N VAL A 76 4.47 3.60 -14.02
CA VAL A 76 5.25 4.15 -12.91
C VAL A 76 5.44 5.64 -13.12
N ALA A 77 5.04 6.45 -12.14
CA ALA A 77 5.09 7.91 -12.23
C ALA A 77 6.51 8.48 -12.07
N GLY A 78 7.36 7.81 -11.30
CA GLY A 78 8.71 8.24 -10.94
C GLY A 78 8.74 9.33 -9.86
N ASP A 79 7.70 10.14 -9.76
CA ASP A 79 7.48 11.14 -8.72
C ASP A 79 5.98 11.46 -8.55
N ALA A 80 5.64 12.16 -7.47
CA ALA A 80 4.26 12.53 -7.16
C ALA A 80 3.67 13.55 -8.17
N ALA A 81 4.49 14.38 -8.81
CA ALA A 81 4.04 15.40 -9.75
C ALA A 81 3.51 14.80 -11.06
N ASN A 82 3.97 13.60 -11.43
CA ASN A 82 3.53 12.88 -12.62
C ASN A 82 2.27 12.03 -12.38
N CYS A 83 1.95 11.69 -11.13
CA CYS A 83 0.79 10.84 -10.78
C CYS A 83 -0.55 11.36 -11.35
N PRO A 84 -0.89 12.67 -11.30
CA PRO A 84 -2.14 13.18 -11.87
C PRO A 84 -2.27 12.92 -13.39
N THR A 85 -1.18 13.06 -14.14
CA THR A 85 -1.21 12.84 -15.60
C THR A 85 -1.48 11.37 -15.93
N ILE A 86 -0.89 10.45 -15.16
CA ILE A 86 -1.14 9.01 -15.31
C ILE A 86 -2.58 8.68 -14.90
N ALA A 87 -3.05 9.19 -13.76
CA ALA A 87 -4.43 8.97 -13.32
C ALA A 87 -5.45 9.43 -14.37
N ASP A 88 -5.30 10.63 -14.93
CA ASP A 88 -6.15 11.14 -16.01
C ASP A 88 -6.12 10.22 -17.24
N LYS A 89 -4.94 9.71 -17.63
CA LYS A 89 -4.82 8.74 -18.72
C LYS A 89 -5.61 7.47 -18.42
N LEU A 90 -5.43 6.88 -17.23
CA LEU A 90 -6.09 5.63 -16.84
C LEU A 90 -7.62 5.77 -16.83
N VAL A 91 -8.15 6.93 -16.42
CA VAL A 91 -9.59 7.24 -16.51
C VAL A 91 -10.05 7.33 -17.97
N ASN A 92 -9.31 8.07 -18.80
CA ASN A 92 -9.65 8.27 -20.21
C ASN A 92 -9.59 7.00 -21.06
N ASP A 93 -8.75 6.04 -20.69
CA ASP A 93 -8.62 4.75 -21.38
C ASP A 93 -9.76 3.76 -21.04
N GLY A 94 -10.66 4.16 -20.13
CA GLY A 94 -11.85 3.40 -19.78
C GLY A 94 -11.54 2.13 -19.00
N ASN A 95 -10.58 2.20 -18.06
CA ASN A 95 -10.31 1.11 -17.13
C ASN A 95 -11.51 0.83 -16.23
N ASP A 96 -11.73 -0.45 -15.94
CA ASP A 96 -12.83 -0.92 -15.09
C ASP A 96 -12.51 -0.80 -13.60
N LEU A 97 -11.22 -0.78 -13.26
CA LEU A 97 -10.69 -0.59 -11.92
C LEU A 97 -9.32 0.07 -12.01
N ILE A 98 -9.02 0.95 -11.06
CA ILE A 98 -7.69 1.54 -10.89
C ILE A 98 -7.05 0.95 -9.62
N TYR A 99 -5.85 0.42 -9.76
CA TYR A 99 -4.98 0.05 -8.65
C TYR A 99 -3.96 1.17 -8.44
N ALA A 100 -3.94 1.75 -7.24
CA ALA A 100 -3.08 2.87 -6.91
C ALA A 100 -2.10 2.47 -5.80
N ILE A 101 -0.80 2.55 -6.10
CA ILE A 101 0.26 2.10 -5.20
C ILE A 101 1.00 3.31 -4.63
N ALA A 102 0.97 3.44 -3.30
CA ALA A 102 1.39 4.58 -2.49
C ALA A 102 0.40 5.78 -2.45
N THR A 103 0.45 6.54 -1.35
CA THR A 103 -0.51 7.63 -1.02
C THR A 103 -0.66 8.68 -2.12
N PRO A 104 0.41 9.23 -2.73
CA PRO A 104 0.26 10.23 -3.78
C PRO A 104 -0.42 9.70 -5.05
N ALA A 105 -0.22 8.42 -5.37
CA ALA A 105 -0.88 7.75 -6.49
C ALA A 105 -2.38 7.58 -6.20
N LEU A 106 -2.74 7.18 -4.97
CA LEU A 106 -4.14 7.07 -4.54
C LEU A 106 -4.85 8.42 -4.58
N GLN A 107 -4.24 9.46 -4.00
CA GLN A 107 -4.78 10.82 -4.02
C GLN A 107 -5.01 11.33 -5.45
N SER A 108 -4.06 11.06 -6.36
CA SER A 108 -4.18 11.43 -7.78
C SER A 108 -5.30 10.67 -8.50
N ALA A 109 -5.41 9.36 -8.26
CA ALA A 109 -6.50 8.55 -8.83
C ALA A 109 -7.87 9.01 -8.34
N ALA A 110 -8.01 9.28 -7.04
CA ALA A 110 -9.27 9.73 -6.45
C ALA A 110 -9.66 11.15 -6.89
N ALA A 111 -8.68 12.02 -7.15
CA ALA A 111 -8.94 13.33 -7.74
C ALA A 111 -9.42 13.25 -9.20
N ALA A 112 -8.97 12.24 -9.96
CA ALA A 112 -9.30 12.06 -11.37
C ALA A 112 -10.70 11.44 -11.60
N THR A 113 -11.23 10.66 -10.64
CA THR A 113 -12.53 10.00 -10.80
C THR A 113 -13.21 9.68 -9.47
N THR A 114 -14.53 9.86 -9.46
CA THR A 114 -15.45 9.40 -8.40
C THR A 114 -16.26 8.16 -8.80
N GLU A 115 -16.10 7.69 -10.04
CA GLU A 115 -16.95 6.65 -10.64
C GLU A 115 -16.24 5.30 -10.76
N ILE A 116 -14.97 5.30 -11.17
CA ILE A 116 -14.19 4.07 -11.33
C ILE A 116 -13.76 3.60 -9.92
N PRO A 117 -13.95 2.32 -9.56
CA PRO A 117 -13.43 1.78 -8.31
C PRO A 117 -11.91 1.90 -8.25
N ILE A 118 -11.41 2.39 -7.12
CA ILE A 118 -9.99 2.53 -6.83
C ILE A 118 -9.65 1.60 -5.65
N VAL A 119 -8.72 0.70 -5.87
CA VAL A 119 -8.11 -0.12 -4.82
C VAL A 119 -6.72 0.44 -4.56
N GLY A 120 -6.50 0.99 -3.38
CA GLY A 120 -5.18 1.43 -2.95
C GLY A 120 -4.38 0.30 -2.30
N CYS A 121 -3.05 0.40 -2.35
CA CYS A 121 -2.15 -0.45 -1.57
C CYS A 121 -0.90 0.34 -1.18
N ALA A 122 -0.25 -0.08 -0.10
CA ALA A 122 0.86 0.68 0.52
C ALA A 122 0.42 2.10 0.93
N ILE A 123 -0.77 2.20 1.53
CA ILE A 123 -1.34 3.46 2.01
C ILE A 123 -1.33 3.45 3.52
N THR A 124 -0.57 4.35 4.14
CA THR A 124 -0.38 4.29 5.59
C THR A 124 -1.66 4.59 6.35
N ASP A 125 -2.23 5.77 6.16
CA ASP A 125 -3.44 6.19 6.88
C ASP A 125 -4.51 6.60 5.87
N TYR A 126 -5.50 5.74 5.68
CA TYR A 126 -6.64 6.03 4.81
C TYR A 126 -7.55 7.11 5.39
N GLU A 127 -7.75 7.14 6.70
CA GLU A 127 -8.68 8.09 7.33
C GLU A 127 -8.14 9.51 7.23
N SER A 128 -6.82 9.71 7.35
CA SER A 128 -6.20 11.02 7.17
C SER A 128 -6.24 11.56 5.74
N THR A 129 -6.55 10.72 4.74
CA THR A 129 -6.65 11.18 3.33
C THR A 129 -7.97 11.88 3.02
N ASP A 130 -8.98 11.77 3.89
CA ASP A 130 -10.38 12.17 3.62
C ASP A 130 -11.01 11.47 2.39
N LEU A 131 -10.37 10.42 1.83
CA LEU A 131 -10.88 9.67 0.67
C LEU A 131 -11.87 8.56 1.06
N VAL A 132 -11.89 8.18 2.34
CA VAL A 132 -12.78 7.19 2.90
C VAL A 132 -13.48 7.75 4.15
N LYS A 133 -14.69 7.29 4.43
CA LYS A 133 -15.43 7.69 5.64
C LYS A 133 -14.85 7.06 6.91
N SER A 134 -14.46 5.80 6.84
CA SER A 134 -13.69 5.08 7.86
C SER A 134 -13.07 3.82 7.26
N ASN A 135 -12.12 3.20 7.96
CA ASN A 135 -11.52 1.94 7.50
C ASN A 135 -12.55 0.80 7.38
N ASP A 136 -13.53 0.74 8.28
CA ASP A 136 -14.59 -0.29 8.27
C ASP A 136 -15.65 -0.07 7.18
N GLU A 137 -15.92 1.18 6.82
CA GLU A 137 -16.97 1.55 5.87
C GLU A 137 -16.49 2.71 4.98
N PRO A 138 -15.72 2.42 3.91
CA PRO A 138 -15.13 3.49 3.11
C PRO A 138 -16.12 4.44 2.45
N GLY A 139 -17.29 3.94 2.04
CA GLY A 139 -18.44 4.76 1.63
C GLY A 139 -18.35 5.45 0.26
N GLY A 140 -17.20 5.39 -0.43
CA GLY A 140 -16.99 5.99 -1.75
C GLY A 140 -16.50 4.99 -2.81
N ASN A 141 -15.79 5.48 -3.83
CA ASN A 141 -15.15 4.65 -4.84
C ASN A 141 -13.74 4.18 -4.45
N VAL A 142 -13.26 4.52 -3.24
CA VAL A 142 -11.93 4.15 -2.73
C VAL A 142 -12.05 3.04 -1.68
N THR A 143 -11.18 2.03 -1.78
CA THR A 143 -10.91 1.01 -0.76
C THR A 143 -9.44 0.57 -0.87
N GLY A 144 -9.04 -0.51 -0.20
CA GLY A 144 -7.72 -1.13 -0.41
C GLY A 144 -7.07 -1.66 0.86
N ALA A 145 -5.75 -1.61 0.90
CA ALA A 145 -4.93 -2.19 1.95
C ALA A 145 -3.93 -1.18 2.52
N SER A 146 -3.92 -1.08 3.85
CA SER A 146 -3.04 -0.19 4.61
C SER A 146 -1.74 -0.87 5.00
N ASP A 147 -0.65 -0.11 4.94
CA ASP A 147 0.69 -0.57 5.35
C ASP A 147 1.20 0.04 6.66
N LEU A 148 0.32 0.65 7.46
CA LEU A 148 0.72 1.23 8.75
C LEU A 148 1.34 0.16 9.64
N THR A 149 2.67 0.23 9.78
CA THR A 149 3.43 -0.71 10.59
C THR A 149 3.30 -0.39 12.09
N PRO A 150 3.52 -1.39 12.96
CA PRO A 150 3.54 -1.21 14.41
C PRO A 150 4.80 -0.44 14.86
N ILE A 151 4.76 0.89 14.77
CA ILE A 151 5.90 1.79 15.06
C ILE A 151 6.41 1.61 16.49
N ASN A 152 5.52 1.42 17.47
CA ASN A 152 5.95 1.22 18.86
C ASN A 152 6.80 -0.05 19.01
N GLU A 153 6.42 -1.14 18.33
CA GLU A 153 7.16 -2.40 18.30
C GLU A 153 8.49 -2.28 17.54
N GLN A 154 8.59 -1.40 16.54
CA GLN A 154 9.87 -1.04 15.92
C GLN A 154 10.79 -0.30 16.90
N PHE A 155 10.24 0.50 17.81
CA PHE A 155 11.00 1.13 18.91
C PHE A 155 11.36 0.14 20.04
N ASP A 156 10.49 -0.84 20.32
CA ASP A 156 10.85 -1.98 21.20
C ASP A 156 12.07 -2.71 20.63
N LEU A 157 12.05 -2.97 19.31
CA LEU A 157 13.18 -3.60 18.61
C LEU A 157 14.44 -2.71 18.64
N LEU A 158 14.29 -1.40 18.42
CA LEU A 158 15.38 -0.42 18.52
C LEU A 158 16.07 -0.52 19.88
N THR A 159 15.32 -0.43 20.98
CA THR A 159 15.89 -0.45 22.33
C THR A 159 16.46 -1.81 22.71
N LYS A 160 15.91 -2.91 22.16
CA LYS A 160 16.47 -4.25 22.34
C LYS A 160 17.81 -4.44 21.61
N LEU A 161 17.93 -3.94 20.38
CA LEU A 161 19.16 -4.03 19.58
C LEU A 161 20.23 -3.04 20.05
N LEU A 162 19.80 -1.86 20.51
CA LEU A 162 20.66 -0.71 20.83
C LEU A 162 20.36 -0.21 22.25
N PRO A 163 20.64 -0.99 23.31
CA PRO A 163 20.24 -0.66 24.68
C PRO A 163 20.90 0.63 25.21
N ASP A 164 22.03 1.02 24.64
CA ASP A 164 22.77 2.21 25.01
C ASP A 164 22.30 3.47 24.27
N ALA A 165 21.47 3.35 23.22
CA ALA A 165 20.94 4.50 22.50
C ALA A 165 20.12 5.41 23.43
N LYS A 166 20.27 6.72 23.24
CA LYS A 166 19.58 7.77 24.00
C LYS A 166 18.94 8.79 23.08
N LYS A 167 19.54 9.06 21.92
CA LYS A 167 19.08 10.07 20.95
C LYS A 167 18.76 9.43 19.60
N VAL A 168 17.51 9.55 19.15
CA VAL A 168 17.04 9.08 17.84
C VAL A 168 16.82 10.23 16.87
N ALA A 169 17.40 10.13 15.68
CA ALA A 169 17.04 10.98 14.55
C ALA A 169 15.82 10.38 13.84
N ILE A 170 14.69 11.07 13.86
CA ILE A 170 13.50 10.68 13.09
C ILE A 170 13.60 11.38 11.74
N MET A 171 13.95 10.63 10.69
CA MET A 171 14.18 11.15 9.35
C MET A 171 13.04 10.76 8.41
N TYR A 172 12.44 11.73 7.72
CA TYR A 172 11.34 11.47 6.78
C TYR A 172 11.21 12.56 5.70
N CYS A 173 10.45 12.30 4.64
CA CYS A 173 10.16 13.25 3.58
C CYS A 173 8.99 14.18 3.98
N GLY A 174 9.26 15.48 4.07
CA GLY A 174 8.29 16.49 4.50
C GLY A 174 7.22 16.83 3.46
N SER A 175 7.29 16.23 2.27
CA SER A 175 6.27 16.34 1.21
C SER A 175 5.43 15.07 1.05
N GLU A 176 5.57 14.10 1.93
CA GLU A 176 4.77 12.86 1.94
C GLU A 176 3.87 12.82 3.18
N ASP A 177 2.54 12.87 2.98
CA ASP A 177 1.57 12.89 4.08
C ASP A 177 1.69 11.62 4.97
N ASN A 178 1.91 10.45 4.34
CA ASN A 178 2.17 9.18 5.04
C ASN A 178 3.37 9.28 5.99
N SER A 179 4.43 9.96 5.54
CA SER A 179 5.68 10.10 6.28
C SER A 179 5.53 11.07 7.45
N ILE A 180 4.78 12.17 7.26
CA ILE A 180 4.49 13.12 8.32
C ILE A 180 3.72 12.45 9.46
N VAL A 181 2.65 11.72 9.14
CA VAL A 181 1.84 10.99 10.14
C VAL A 181 2.71 10.00 10.92
N GLN A 182 3.52 9.19 10.24
CA GLN A 182 4.39 8.23 10.93
C GLN A 182 5.52 8.89 11.71
N GLY A 183 6.03 10.03 11.23
CA GLY A 183 7.00 10.84 11.94
C GLY A 183 6.44 11.36 13.27
N GLU A 184 5.17 11.75 13.32
CA GLU A 184 4.48 12.13 14.57
C GLU A 184 4.30 10.94 15.51
N ILE A 185 3.87 9.79 15.00
CA ILE A 185 3.73 8.56 15.80
C ILE A 185 5.09 8.11 16.37
N ALA A 186 6.16 8.20 15.57
CA ALA A 186 7.52 7.86 16.00
C ALA A 186 8.04 8.78 17.10
N GLN A 187 7.65 10.06 17.10
CA GLN A 187 8.00 10.98 18.19
C GLN A 187 7.34 10.58 19.51
N GLU A 188 6.08 10.13 19.48
CA GLU A 188 5.42 9.61 20.69
C GLU A 188 6.06 8.28 21.12
N ALA A 189 6.36 7.38 20.19
CA ALA A 189 7.06 6.12 20.50
C ALA A 189 8.45 6.37 21.13
N ALA A 190 9.20 7.36 20.64
CA ALA A 190 10.47 7.76 21.23
C ALA A 190 10.31 8.22 22.69
N LYS A 191 9.29 9.04 22.98
CA LYS A 191 8.99 9.50 24.35
C LYS A 191 8.62 8.34 25.26
N ASP A 192 7.77 7.42 24.79
CA ASP A 192 7.34 6.24 25.55
C ASP A 192 8.52 5.31 25.91
N HIS A 193 9.56 5.29 25.05
CA HIS A 193 10.80 4.55 25.26
C HIS A 193 11.89 5.32 26.00
N ASN A 194 11.61 6.55 26.48
CA ASN A 194 12.57 7.43 27.13
C ASN A 194 13.80 7.75 26.26
N LEU A 195 13.59 7.92 24.97
CA LEU A 195 14.59 8.39 24.02
C LEU A 195 14.37 9.89 23.76
N ASP A 196 15.47 10.66 23.78
CA ASP A 196 15.49 11.99 23.18
C ASP A 196 15.37 11.83 21.67
N TYR A 197 14.69 12.77 21.00
CA TYR A 197 14.56 12.72 19.55
C TYR A 197 14.73 14.09 18.90
N GLU A 198 15.21 14.07 17.66
CA GLU A 198 15.20 15.23 16.76
C GLU A 198 14.61 14.82 15.41
N VAL A 199 13.86 15.73 14.79
CA VAL A 199 13.20 15.51 13.51
C VAL A 199 14.02 16.11 12.38
N TYR A 200 14.26 15.31 11.35
CA TYR A 200 15.03 15.67 10.17
C TYR A 200 14.18 15.43 8.92
N THR A 201 13.89 16.50 8.18
CA THR A 201 13.09 16.39 6.97
C THR A 201 13.92 16.58 5.71
N VAL A 202 13.64 15.75 4.71
CA VAL A 202 14.05 15.96 3.32
C VAL A 202 12.84 16.38 2.49
N THR A 203 13.05 17.03 1.35
CA THR A 203 11.97 17.29 0.38
C THR A 203 12.10 16.38 -0.83
N ASP A 204 13.35 16.10 -1.23
CA ASP A 204 13.66 15.21 -2.35
C ASP A 204 15.06 14.59 -2.19
N SER A 205 15.46 13.81 -3.19
CA SER A 205 16.75 13.10 -3.22
C SER A 205 17.99 13.98 -3.05
N ASN A 206 17.94 15.27 -3.41
CA ASN A 206 19.07 16.19 -3.32
C ASN A 206 19.37 16.60 -1.87
N ASP A 207 18.35 16.60 -1.00
CA ASP A 207 18.49 16.99 0.40
C ASP A 207 19.13 15.90 1.25
N ILE A 208 18.96 14.62 0.85
CA ILE A 208 19.32 13.43 1.63
C ILE A 208 20.75 13.52 2.14
N GLN A 209 21.72 13.78 1.26
CA GLN A 209 23.13 13.83 1.67
C GLN A 209 23.37 14.90 2.75
N ALA A 210 22.82 16.11 2.58
CA ALA A 210 23.03 17.19 3.53
C ALA A 210 22.38 16.90 4.88
N VAL A 211 21.14 16.41 4.86
CA VAL A 211 20.37 16.08 6.06
C VAL A 211 21.00 14.90 6.81
N THR A 212 21.42 13.84 6.13
CA THR A 212 22.10 12.71 6.79
C THR A 212 23.44 13.11 7.39
N ASN A 213 24.21 14.02 6.76
CA ASN A 213 25.42 14.56 7.38
C ASN A 213 25.12 15.43 8.61
N GLN A 214 23.99 16.13 8.62
CA GLN A 214 23.54 16.89 9.78
C GLN A 214 23.20 15.94 10.94
N ILE A 215 22.48 14.84 10.69
CA ILE A 215 22.20 13.79 11.68
C ILE A 215 23.48 13.28 12.35
N VAL A 216 24.52 13.01 11.56
CA VAL A 216 25.84 12.58 12.06
C VAL A 216 26.49 13.68 12.91
N SER A 217 26.42 14.94 12.45
CA SER A 217 27.03 16.08 13.13
C SER A 217 26.35 16.40 14.47
N ASP A 218 25.06 16.10 14.58
CA ASP A 218 24.26 16.29 15.79
C ASP A 218 24.36 15.10 16.78
N GLU A 219 25.28 14.16 16.52
CA GLU A 219 25.65 13.04 17.40
C GLU A 219 24.44 12.17 17.80
N ASN A 220 23.57 11.86 16.85
CA ASN A 220 22.47 10.91 17.07
C ASN A 220 23.01 9.47 17.18
N ASP A 221 22.40 8.64 18.03
CA ASP A 221 22.83 7.25 18.24
C ASP A 221 22.25 6.30 17.20
N VAL A 222 21.08 6.63 16.67
CA VAL A 222 20.30 5.81 15.74
C VAL A 222 19.42 6.70 14.88
N VAL A 223 19.16 6.27 13.64
CA VAL A 223 18.15 6.87 12.77
C VAL A 223 16.91 5.98 12.75
N TYR A 224 15.74 6.55 12.90
CA TYR A 224 14.47 5.91 12.57
C TYR A 224 13.93 6.50 11.26
N ILE A 225 13.55 5.63 10.32
CA ILE A 225 12.93 6.03 9.05
C ILE A 225 11.63 5.23 8.88
N PRO A 226 10.46 5.89 8.75
CA PRO A 226 9.18 5.20 8.57
C PRO A 226 9.01 4.60 7.16
N THR A 227 7.83 4.12 6.79
CA THR A 227 7.52 3.76 5.39
C THR A 227 7.40 5.03 4.54
N ASP A 228 8.55 5.48 4.04
CA ASP A 228 8.75 6.71 3.27
C ASP A 228 9.27 6.36 1.87
N ASN A 229 8.56 6.78 0.81
CA ASN A 229 8.87 6.34 -0.56
C ASN A 229 10.20 6.91 -1.04
N THR A 230 10.44 8.19 -0.74
CA THR A 230 11.69 8.88 -1.07
C THR A 230 12.89 8.18 -0.42
N LEU A 231 12.86 7.96 0.88
CA LEU A 231 13.97 7.36 1.63
C LEU A 231 14.10 5.86 1.37
N ALA A 232 13.02 5.13 1.10
CA ALA A 232 13.10 3.75 0.64
C ALA A 232 13.89 3.64 -0.67
N THR A 233 13.59 4.52 -1.64
CA THR A 233 14.30 4.58 -2.93
C THR A 233 15.79 4.88 -2.77
N TYR A 234 16.15 5.72 -1.79
CA TYR A 234 17.52 6.19 -1.58
C TYR A 234 18.17 5.66 -0.31
N MET A 235 17.69 4.54 0.23
CA MET A 235 18.14 4.01 1.52
C MET A 235 19.64 3.73 1.56
N SER A 236 20.22 3.23 0.46
CA SER A 236 21.66 3.00 0.36
C SER A 236 22.50 4.28 0.42
N SER A 237 21.95 5.43 -0.01
CA SER A 237 22.62 6.73 0.12
C SER A 237 22.66 7.19 1.58
N VAL A 238 21.59 6.91 2.34
CA VAL A 238 21.55 7.16 3.79
C VAL A 238 22.56 6.26 4.50
N GLU A 239 22.50 4.94 4.24
CA GLU A 239 23.39 3.96 4.86
C GLU A 239 24.87 4.23 4.61
N ALA A 240 25.22 4.68 3.41
CA ALA A 240 26.61 4.99 3.06
C ALA A 240 27.23 6.06 3.96
N ILE A 241 26.40 6.95 4.53
CA ILE A 241 26.83 8.02 5.45
C ILE A 241 26.70 7.54 6.90
N THR A 242 25.55 6.99 7.29
CA THR A 242 25.27 6.62 8.69
C THR A 242 26.16 5.47 9.17
N SER A 243 26.40 4.46 8.34
CA SER A 243 27.27 3.33 8.69
C SER A 243 28.74 3.72 8.89
N GLN A 244 29.25 4.71 8.14
CA GLN A 244 30.60 5.24 8.34
C GLN A 244 30.75 5.93 9.71
N ALA A 245 29.66 6.55 10.19
CA ALA A 245 29.56 7.13 11.52
C ALA A 245 29.16 6.12 12.61
N LYS A 246 28.92 4.85 12.23
CA LYS A 246 28.40 3.77 13.11
C LYS A 246 27.03 4.09 13.71
N ILE A 247 26.21 4.84 12.99
CA ILE A 247 24.83 5.13 13.36
C ILE A 247 23.93 4.17 12.57
N PRO A 248 23.36 3.12 13.19
CA PRO A 248 22.42 2.23 12.50
C PRO A 248 21.08 2.92 12.18
N CYS A 249 20.33 2.35 11.24
CA CYS A 249 18.99 2.79 10.91
C CYS A 249 17.95 1.71 11.24
N ILE A 250 16.97 2.01 12.08
CA ILE A 250 15.73 1.21 12.21
C ILE A 250 14.74 1.74 11.18
N VAL A 251 14.17 0.86 10.37
CA VAL A 251 13.43 1.26 9.17
C VAL A 251 12.03 0.65 9.14
N GLY A 252 11.12 1.30 8.42
CA GLY A 252 9.70 0.94 8.38
C GLY A 252 9.41 -0.38 7.66
N GLU A 253 10.29 -0.84 6.78
CA GLU A 253 10.03 -2.06 5.99
C GLU A 253 11.28 -2.85 5.54
N GLU A 254 11.04 -4.03 4.98
CA GLU A 254 12.06 -5.05 4.69
C GLU A 254 13.00 -4.64 3.54
N GLY A 255 12.49 -4.03 2.47
CA GLY A 255 13.27 -3.51 1.35
C GLY A 255 14.34 -2.51 1.81
N MET A 256 13.99 -1.59 2.69
CA MET A 256 14.92 -0.67 3.32
C MET A 256 15.97 -1.42 4.16
N THR A 257 15.57 -2.49 4.85
CA THR A 257 16.50 -3.35 5.60
C THR A 257 17.49 -4.04 4.65
N ASN A 258 17.02 -4.55 3.51
CA ASN A 258 17.87 -5.10 2.45
C ASN A 258 18.84 -4.06 1.86
N ASN A 259 18.42 -2.81 1.78
CA ASN A 259 19.15 -1.72 1.13
C ASN A 259 20.00 -0.85 2.08
N GLY A 260 20.06 -1.18 3.36
CA GLY A 260 20.98 -0.53 4.31
C GLY A 260 20.43 -0.25 5.72
N GLY A 261 19.16 -0.57 5.99
CA GLY A 261 18.61 -0.57 7.34
C GLY A 261 19.23 -1.69 8.19
N LEU A 262 19.40 -1.43 9.49
CA LEU A 262 19.84 -2.42 10.46
C LEU A 262 18.75 -3.47 10.69
N ALA A 263 17.52 -3.02 10.92
CA ALA A 263 16.41 -3.91 11.22
C ALA A 263 15.06 -3.24 11.00
N THR A 264 14.05 -4.07 10.82
CA THR A 264 12.65 -3.69 10.83
C THR A 264 11.81 -4.73 11.56
N TYR A 265 10.64 -4.30 12.01
CA TYR A 265 9.52 -5.16 12.31
C TYR A 265 8.36 -4.67 11.44
N GLY A 266 8.13 -5.37 10.33
CA GLY A 266 7.33 -4.83 9.23
C GLY A 266 6.50 -5.89 8.52
N ILE A 267 5.67 -5.45 7.60
CA ILE A 267 4.74 -6.29 6.86
C ILE A 267 5.40 -6.90 5.60
N ASN A 268 4.75 -7.91 5.03
CA ASN A 268 5.10 -8.44 3.71
C ASN A 268 4.24 -7.76 2.63
N TYR A 269 4.87 -6.96 1.77
CA TYR A 269 4.17 -6.16 0.75
C TYR A 269 3.60 -7.01 -0.41
N GLU A 270 4.20 -8.15 -0.73
CA GLU A 270 3.62 -9.09 -1.70
C GLU A 270 2.26 -9.59 -1.20
N ASN A 271 2.19 -10.07 0.04
CA ASN A 271 0.95 -10.49 0.68
C ASN A 271 -0.07 -9.35 0.78
N LEU A 272 0.37 -8.12 1.08
CA LEU A 272 -0.50 -6.94 1.09
C LEU A 272 -1.12 -6.71 -0.29
N GLY A 273 -0.31 -6.77 -1.35
CA GLY A 273 -0.76 -6.71 -2.74
C GLY A 273 -1.75 -7.82 -3.10
N ARG A 274 -1.52 -9.05 -2.59
CA ARG A 274 -2.46 -10.16 -2.78
C ARG A 274 -3.81 -9.90 -2.10
N GLU A 275 -3.83 -9.31 -0.90
CA GLU A 275 -5.08 -8.92 -0.25
C GLU A 275 -5.83 -7.82 -1.03
N ALA A 276 -5.11 -6.81 -1.52
CA ALA A 276 -5.69 -5.80 -2.42
C ALA A 276 -6.25 -6.43 -3.72
N GLY A 277 -5.53 -7.39 -4.31
CA GLY A 277 -5.99 -8.14 -5.48
C GLY A 277 -7.29 -8.91 -5.22
N LYS A 278 -7.45 -9.50 -4.03
CA LYS A 278 -8.70 -10.17 -3.62
C LYS A 278 -9.87 -9.18 -3.50
N GLN A 279 -9.64 -7.99 -2.94
CA GLN A 279 -10.66 -6.93 -2.91
C GLN A 279 -11.06 -6.50 -4.33
N ALA A 280 -10.07 -6.28 -5.22
CA ALA A 280 -10.33 -5.94 -6.62
C ALA A 280 -11.15 -7.02 -7.32
N LEU A 281 -10.81 -8.30 -7.16
CA LEU A 281 -11.59 -9.41 -7.75
C LEU A 281 -13.04 -9.45 -7.27
N ALA A 282 -13.28 -9.21 -5.97
CA ALA A 282 -14.64 -9.16 -5.43
C ALA A 282 -15.46 -8.01 -6.05
N ILE A 283 -14.81 -6.87 -6.29
CA ILE A 283 -15.43 -5.71 -6.96
C ILE A 283 -15.72 -6.03 -8.43
N LEU A 284 -14.74 -6.57 -9.16
CA LEU A 284 -14.87 -6.91 -10.59
C LEU A 284 -15.94 -7.97 -10.85
N LYS A 285 -16.13 -8.92 -9.92
CA LYS A 285 -17.20 -9.93 -9.98
C LYS A 285 -18.58 -9.41 -9.55
N GLY A 286 -18.67 -8.16 -9.09
CA GLY A 286 -19.90 -7.57 -8.57
C GLY A 286 -20.36 -8.14 -7.22
N GLU A 287 -19.48 -8.83 -6.50
CA GLU A 287 -19.75 -9.39 -5.16
C GLU A 287 -19.70 -8.30 -4.08
N LYS A 288 -18.88 -7.27 -4.31
CA LYS A 288 -18.72 -6.09 -3.44
C LYS A 288 -18.61 -4.81 -4.27
N THR A 289 -18.62 -3.68 -3.59
CA THR A 289 -18.24 -2.38 -4.12
C THR A 289 -17.09 -1.82 -3.29
N ALA A 290 -16.35 -0.83 -3.81
CA ALA A 290 -15.34 -0.14 -2.99
C ALA A 290 -15.97 0.44 -1.70
N ALA A 291 -17.15 1.04 -1.82
CA ALA A 291 -17.88 1.65 -0.71
C ALA A 291 -18.16 0.71 0.47
N ASN A 292 -18.33 -0.60 0.23
CA ASN A 292 -18.66 -1.58 1.26
C ASN A 292 -17.55 -2.62 1.51
N THR A 293 -16.36 -2.37 0.95
CA THR A 293 -15.18 -3.22 1.17
C THR A 293 -14.30 -2.54 2.20
N PRO A 294 -14.18 -3.07 3.43
CA PRO A 294 -13.30 -2.49 4.45
C PRO A 294 -11.84 -2.44 3.99
N ILE A 295 -11.10 -1.46 4.50
CA ILE A 295 -9.66 -1.37 4.34
C ILE A 295 -9.00 -2.56 5.05
N VAL A 296 -8.12 -3.28 4.35
CA VAL A 296 -7.31 -4.33 4.96
C VAL A 296 -6.25 -3.67 5.82
N GLN A 297 -6.18 -4.07 7.09
CA GLN A 297 -5.10 -3.72 8.00
C GLN A 297 -4.47 -5.01 8.51
N LEU A 298 -3.14 -5.04 8.57
CA LEU A 298 -2.40 -6.17 9.14
C LEU A 298 -2.17 -5.93 10.63
N ASP A 299 -2.32 -6.98 11.44
CA ASP A 299 -2.01 -6.87 12.87
C ASP A 299 -0.49 -6.97 13.07
N ALA A 300 0.01 -6.46 14.21
CA ALA A 300 1.43 -6.59 14.57
C ALA A 300 1.93 -8.05 14.60
N LYS A 301 1.04 -9.03 14.83
CA LYS A 301 1.37 -10.46 14.81
C LYS A 301 1.65 -11.00 13.41
N ASP A 302 1.23 -10.28 12.37
CA ASP A 302 1.42 -10.63 10.97
C ASP A 302 2.70 -9.99 10.40
N CYS A 303 3.36 -9.13 11.20
CA CYS A 303 4.65 -8.55 10.88
C CYS A 303 5.80 -9.53 11.15
N THR A 304 6.86 -9.39 10.37
CA THR A 304 8.09 -10.19 10.50
C THR A 304 9.25 -9.31 10.92
N MET A 305 10.09 -9.85 11.78
CA MET A 305 11.35 -9.21 12.15
C MET A 305 12.41 -9.53 11.10
N VAL A 306 13.09 -8.50 10.59
CA VAL A 306 14.21 -8.67 9.68
C VAL A 306 15.41 -7.93 10.23
N ILE A 307 16.56 -8.58 10.24
CA ILE A 307 17.82 -8.03 10.79
C ILE A 307 18.93 -8.18 9.74
N ASN A 308 19.59 -7.07 9.43
CA ASN A 308 20.73 -7.01 8.53
C ASN A 308 22.06 -7.14 9.27
N LEU A 309 22.66 -8.33 9.22
CA LEU A 309 23.93 -8.59 9.88
C LEU A 309 25.12 -7.86 9.25
N LYS A 310 25.01 -7.47 7.96
CA LYS A 310 26.04 -6.66 7.31
C LYS A 310 26.09 -5.25 7.89
N VAL A 311 24.92 -4.65 8.07
CA VAL A 311 24.81 -3.31 8.69
C VAL A 311 25.23 -3.38 10.15
N ALA A 312 24.81 -4.42 10.87
CA ALA A 312 25.28 -4.65 12.24
C ALA A 312 26.82 -4.68 12.32
N GLN A 313 27.47 -5.44 11.41
CA GLN A 313 28.92 -5.49 11.34
C GLN A 313 29.57 -4.13 11.02
N LYS A 314 29.01 -3.37 10.07
CA LYS A 314 29.53 -2.03 9.72
C LYS A 314 29.44 -1.04 10.88
N CYS A 315 28.40 -1.17 11.72
CA CYS A 315 28.17 -0.32 12.88
C CYS A 315 28.77 -0.88 14.20
N ASP A 316 29.59 -1.95 14.13
CA ASP A 316 30.17 -2.63 15.30
C ASP A 316 29.14 -3.15 16.33
N ILE A 317 27.95 -3.54 15.85
CA ILE A 317 26.87 -4.10 16.67
C ILE A 317 26.98 -5.63 16.66
N THR A 318 27.00 -6.24 17.84
CA THR A 318 26.99 -7.70 17.98
C THR A 318 25.56 -8.18 18.14
N ILE A 319 25.10 -9.04 17.22
CA ILE A 319 23.77 -9.66 17.27
C ILE A 319 23.92 -11.16 17.48
N ASN A 320 23.40 -11.66 18.60
CA ASN A 320 23.27 -13.11 18.81
C ASN A 320 21.93 -13.56 18.24
N LYS A 321 21.95 -14.39 17.19
CA LYS A 321 20.72 -14.88 16.54
C LYS A 321 19.75 -15.59 17.49
N GLU A 322 20.29 -16.23 18.54
CA GLU A 322 19.48 -16.93 19.55
C GLU A 322 18.57 -15.99 20.36
N ASP A 323 18.89 -14.69 20.42
CA ASP A 323 18.07 -13.67 21.10
C ASP A 323 16.87 -13.21 20.23
N TYR A 324 16.84 -13.61 18.95
CA TYR A 324 15.83 -13.23 17.94
C TYR A 324 15.42 -14.44 17.08
N PRO A 325 14.85 -15.51 17.68
CA PRO A 325 14.53 -16.75 16.98
C PRO A 325 13.46 -16.59 15.88
N GLU A 326 12.66 -15.53 15.94
CA GLU A 326 11.64 -15.14 14.96
C GLU A 326 12.18 -14.29 13.79
N ALA A 327 13.45 -13.85 13.86
CA ALA A 327 14.00 -12.95 12.85
C ALA A 327 14.48 -13.67 11.60
N THR A 328 14.18 -13.07 10.45
CA THR A 328 14.89 -13.34 9.20
C THR A 328 16.20 -12.55 9.20
N PHE A 329 17.32 -13.21 8.89
CA PHE A 329 18.63 -12.59 8.88
C PHE A 329 19.15 -12.39 7.45
N ILE A 330 19.64 -11.20 7.15
CA ILE A 330 20.38 -10.89 5.92
C ILE A 330 21.87 -11.05 6.23
N GLU A 331 22.50 -12.06 5.63
CA GLU A 331 23.87 -12.48 5.99
C GLU A 331 24.94 -12.17 4.93
N GLU A 332 24.58 -12.05 3.65
CA GLU A 332 25.51 -11.88 2.50
C GLU A 332 25.14 -10.75 1.58
#